data_AF-A0A5E6WHQ2-F1
#
_entry.id   AF-A0A5E6WHQ2-F1
#
_cell.length_a   1.000
_cell.length_b   1.000
_cell.length_c   1.000
_cell.angle_alpha   90.00
_cell.angle_beta   90.00
_cell.angle_gamma   90.00
#
_symmetry.space_group_name_H-M   'P 1'
#
loop_
_entity.id
_entity.type
_entity.pdbx_description
1 polymer ?
#
loop_
_entity_poly.entity_id
_entity_poly.type
_entity_poly.pdbx_seq_one_letter_code
_entity_poly.pdbx_strand_id
1 'polypeptide(L)'
;MLVQALLDLGDEVIGTCGAKVVPVAERLENSFQVASVDVVALITPPPQTSAILLKSPNNAFGGNFPLKVWLGLDWRRCEFVMTCG
;
A
#
# COMPACT_ATOMS: atom_id res chain seq x y z
N MET A 1 -4.98 10.24 5.62
CA MET A 1 -3.83 9.92 4.72
C MET A 1 -4.08 8.54 4.15
N LEU A 2 -3.78 8.33 2.87
CA LEU A 2 -3.73 7.02 2.25
C LEU A 2 -2.26 6.61 2.13
N VAL A 3 -1.91 5.44 2.66
CA VAL A 3 -0.62 4.80 2.34
C VAL A 3 -0.86 3.96 1.09
N GLN A 4 -0.19 4.31 0.01
CA GLN A 4 -0.35 3.64 -1.26
C GLN A 4 0.94 2.93 -1.62
N ALA A 5 0.85 1.62 -1.77
CA ALA A 5 1.89 0.83 -2.38
C ALA A 5 1.37 0.42 -3.76
N LEU A 6 2.22 0.62 -4.77
CA LEU A 6 2.08 0.17 -6.15
C LEU A 6 1.29 1.17 -7.03
N LEU A 7 2.02 1.69 -8.01
CA LEU A 7 1.60 2.72 -8.96
C LEU A 7 0.81 2.09 -10.11
N ASP A 8 -0.14 2.86 -10.64
CA ASP A 8 -0.48 3.00 -12.08
C ASP A 8 -1.89 3.59 -12.28
N LEU A 9 -2.82 3.46 -11.33
CA LEU A 9 -4.22 3.87 -11.53
C LEU A 9 -4.90 4.61 -10.36
N GLY A 10 -4.33 4.55 -9.14
CA GLY A 10 -4.99 5.04 -7.92
C GLY A 10 -4.76 6.53 -7.62
N ASP A 11 -3.61 7.07 -8.01
CA ASP A 11 -3.13 8.38 -7.55
C ASP A 11 -4.07 9.53 -7.94
N GLU A 12 -4.57 9.52 -9.18
CA GLU A 12 -5.46 10.57 -9.70
C GLU A 12 -6.84 10.51 -9.04
N VAL A 13 -7.39 9.31 -8.83
CA VAL A 13 -8.72 9.12 -8.24
C VAL A 13 -8.69 9.42 -6.74
N ILE A 14 -7.66 8.97 -6.03
CA ILE A 14 -7.56 9.20 -4.57
C ILE A 14 -7.17 10.65 -4.28
N GLY A 15 -6.24 11.21 -5.06
CA GLY A 15 -5.82 12.61 -4.91
C GLY A 15 -6.97 13.58 -5.11
N THR A 16 -7.90 13.30 -6.04
CA THR A 16 -9.09 14.13 -6.25
C THR A 16 -10.10 14.07 -5.11
N CYS A 17 -10.08 13.04 -4.26
CA CYS A 17 -10.87 12.99 -3.03
C CYS A 17 -10.31 13.86 -1.87
N GLY A 18 -9.21 14.60 -2.09
CA GLY A 18 -8.57 15.42 -1.06
C GLY A 18 -7.74 14.62 -0.05
N ALA A 19 -7.52 13.33 -0.30
CA ALA A 19 -6.66 12.50 0.52
C ALA A 19 -5.19 12.75 0.19
N LYS A 20 -4.37 12.96 1.22
CA LYS A 20 -2.90 12.91 1.07
C LYS A 20 -2.49 11.47 0.76
N VAL A 21 -1.98 11.22 -0.43
CA VAL A 21 -1.37 9.96 -0.85
C VAL A 21 0.11 9.95 -0.43
N VAL A 22 0.54 8.88 0.21
CA VAL A 22 1.95 8.63 0.54
C VAL A 22 2.40 7.37 -0.19
N PRO A 23 3.23 7.50 -1.24
CA PRO A 23 3.73 6.35 -1.97
C PRO A 23 4.79 5.60 -1.15
N VAL A 24 4.80 4.27 -1.29
CA VAL A 24 5.84 3.39 -0.73
C VAL A 24 6.68 2.82 -1.87
N ALA A 25 8.00 2.98 -1.78
CA ALA A 25 8.90 2.54 -2.83
C ALA A 25 8.98 1.01 -2.92
N GLU A 26 8.93 0.50 -4.15
CA GLU A 26 9.27 -0.88 -4.47
C GLU A 26 10.79 -1.07 -4.46
N ARG A 27 11.25 -2.28 -4.12
CA ARG A 27 12.67 -2.61 -4.10
C ARG A 27 12.97 -3.72 -5.11
N LEU A 28 13.96 -3.49 -5.97
CA LEU A 28 14.40 -4.47 -6.97
C LEU A 28 14.86 -5.78 -6.29
N GLU A 29 15.57 -5.65 -5.17
CA GLU A 29 16.10 -6.77 -4.39
C GLU A 29 14.99 -7.61 -3.73
N ASN A 30 13.77 -7.05 -3.65
CA ASN A 30 12.58 -7.70 -3.12
C ASN A 30 11.60 -8.07 -4.24
N SER A 31 12.11 -8.33 -5.46
CA SER A 31 11.30 -8.71 -6.62
C SER A 31 10.21 -7.68 -6.97
N PHE A 32 10.55 -6.39 -6.91
CA PHE A 32 9.61 -5.27 -7.15
C PHE A 32 8.41 -5.26 -6.18
N GLN A 33 8.64 -5.71 -4.95
CA GLN A 33 7.67 -5.64 -3.87
C GLN A 33 8.08 -4.56 -2.88
N VAL A 34 7.11 -3.89 -2.26
CA VAL A 34 7.36 -3.03 -1.12
C VAL A 34 7.71 -3.89 0.10
N ALA A 35 8.60 -3.40 0.97
CA ALA A 35 8.88 -4.08 2.22
C ALA A 35 7.74 -3.81 3.23
N SER A 36 7.26 -4.84 3.93
CA SER A 36 6.22 -4.66 4.96
C SER A 36 6.60 -3.64 6.02
N VAL A 37 7.87 -3.60 6.40
CA VAL A 37 8.40 -2.65 7.39
C VAL A 37 8.26 -1.19 6.94
N ASP A 38 8.41 -0.92 5.65
CA ASP A 38 8.28 0.43 5.09
C ASP A 38 6.81 0.88 5.08
N VAL A 39 5.89 -0.05 4.77
CA VAL A 39 4.44 0.23 4.84
C VAL A 39 4.03 0.47 6.29
N VAL A 40 4.45 -0.40 7.23
CA VAL A 40 4.12 -0.29 8.65
C VAL A 40 4.64 1.01 9.27
N ALA A 41 5.85 1.45 8.89
CA ALA A 41 6.42 2.70 9.36
C ALA A 41 5.58 3.94 9.01
N LEU A 42 4.71 3.84 8.00
CA LEU A 42 3.85 4.92 7.54
C LEU A 42 2.42 4.83 8.09
N ILE A 43 2.03 3.69 8.65
CA ILE A 43 0.70 3.51 9.26
C ILE A 43 0.68 4.26 10.59
N THR A 44 -0.12 5.31 10.64
CA THR A 44 -0.43 6.09 11.85
C THR A 44 -1.87 5.82 12.30
N PRO A 45 -2.19 5.90 13.61
CA PRO A 45 -3.56 5.66 14.08
C PRO A 45 -4.60 6.60 13.41
N PRO A 46 -5.88 6.18 13.32
CA PRO A 46 -6.94 7.05 12.84
C PRO A 46 -7.06 8.35 13.66
N PRO A 47 -7.43 9.48 13.04
CA PRO A 47 -7.89 9.63 11.65
C PRO A 47 -6.74 9.81 10.64
N GLN A 48 -5.48 9.64 11.07
CA GLN A 48 -4.34 10.10 10.29
C GLN A 48 -4.04 9.16 9.12
N THR A 49 -4.08 7.84 9.30
CA THR A 49 -4.10 6.86 8.18
C THR A 49 -5.46 6.17 8.12
N SER A 50 -6.23 6.45 7.07
CA SER A 50 -7.58 5.92 6.92
C SER A 50 -7.61 4.65 6.07
N ALA A 51 -6.65 4.50 5.15
CA ALA A 51 -6.64 3.35 4.26
C ALA A 51 -5.23 2.96 3.77
N ILE A 52 -5.12 1.72 3.31
CA ILE A 52 -3.96 1.17 2.60
C ILE A 52 -4.42 0.61 1.26
N LEU A 53 -3.72 0.96 0.18
CA LEU A 53 -3.91 0.37 -1.15
C LEU A 53 -2.70 -0.51 -1.50
N LEU A 54 -2.96 -1.78 -1.83
CA LEU A 54 -1.98 -2.77 -2.24
C LEU A 54 -2.49 -3.53 -3.46
N LYS A 55 -1.69 -3.58 -4.54
CA LYS A 55 -2.02 -4.27 -5.80
C LYS A 55 -1.24 -5.60 -5.93
N SER A 56 -1.90 -6.74 -5.83
CA SER A 56 -1.24 -8.04 -5.92
C SER A 56 -2.08 -8.98 -6.81
N PRO A 57 -1.59 -9.37 -7.99
CA PRO A 57 -0.25 -9.11 -8.53
C PRO A 57 -0.04 -7.63 -8.91
N ASN A 58 1.18 -7.11 -8.73
CA ASN A 58 1.58 -5.79 -9.21
C ASN A 58 1.52 -5.79 -10.75
N ASN A 59 0.84 -4.81 -11.35
CA ASN A 59 0.63 -4.75 -12.81
C ASN A 59 1.89 -4.35 -13.59
N ALA A 60 2.81 -3.61 -12.98
CA ALA A 60 4.03 -3.19 -13.66
C ALA A 60 5.04 -4.34 -13.82
N PHE A 61 5.11 -5.23 -12.82
CA PHE A 61 6.18 -6.24 -12.72
C PHE A 61 5.71 -7.67 -12.40
N GLY A 62 4.40 -7.90 -12.25
CA GLY A 62 3.82 -9.20 -11.90
C GLY A 62 4.12 -9.68 -10.46
N GLY A 63 4.67 -8.80 -9.63
CA GLY A 63 5.08 -9.13 -8.25
C GLY A 63 3.88 -9.47 -7.36
N ASN A 64 3.94 -10.60 -6.67
CA ASN A 64 2.89 -11.00 -5.71
C ASN A 64 3.33 -10.74 -4.28
N PHE A 65 2.39 -10.40 -3.40
CA PHE A 65 2.63 -10.28 -1.97
C PHE A 65 2.45 -11.66 -1.31
N PRO A 66 3.52 -12.27 -0.77
CA PRO A 66 3.40 -13.51 -0.01
C PRO A 66 2.54 -13.30 1.24
N LEU A 67 1.83 -14.33 1.69
CA LEU A 67 1.01 -14.30 2.91
C LEU A 67 1.76 -13.73 4.12
N LYS A 68 3.06 -14.03 4.26
CA LYS A 68 3.90 -13.50 5.35
C LYS A 68 3.99 -11.97 5.34
N VAL A 69 3.99 -11.35 4.16
CA VAL A 69 3.98 -9.89 4.02
C VAL A 69 2.62 -9.35 4.45
N TRP A 70 1.51 -9.96 4.00
CA TRP A 70 0.15 -9.61 4.44
C TRP A 70 -0.04 -9.66 5.95
N LEU A 71 0.48 -10.69 6.61
CA LEU A 71 0.39 -10.84 8.06
C LEU A 71 1.26 -9.83 8.83
N GLY A 72 2.34 -9.34 8.20
CA GLY A 72 3.22 -8.33 8.77
C GLY A 72 2.69 -6.90 8.65
N LEU A 73 1.72 -6.67 7.75
CA LEU A 73 1.01 -5.41 7.64
C LEU A 73 0.00 -5.33 8.79
N ASP A 74 0.17 -4.39 9.72
CA ASP A 74 -0.80 -4.17 10.81
C ASP A 74 -2.06 -3.45 10.30
N TRP A 75 -2.70 -4.03 9.28
CA TRP A 75 -3.82 -3.47 8.53
C TRP A 75 -5.05 -3.20 9.39
N ARG A 76 -5.14 -3.83 10.56
CA ARG A 76 -6.20 -3.62 11.55
C ARG A 76 -6.22 -2.20 12.12
N ARG A 77 -5.18 -1.40 11.89
CA ARG A 77 -5.12 0.01 12.26
C ARG A 77 -5.71 0.95 11.21
N CYS A 78 -6.12 0.44 10.06
CA CYS A 78 -6.74 1.23 8.98
C CYS A 78 -8.23 0.94 8.88
N GLU A 79 -9.01 1.92 8.41
CA GLU A 79 -10.45 1.75 8.19
C GLU A 79 -10.72 0.90 6.94
N PHE A 80 -9.84 0.97 5.92
CA PHE A 80 -9.96 0.19 4.70
C PHE A 80 -8.64 -0.36 4.18
N VAL A 81 -8.69 -1.59 3.63
CA VAL A 81 -7.62 -2.20 2.85
C VAL A 81 -8.19 -2.53 1.49
N MET A 82 -7.64 -1.95 0.43
CA MET A 82 -8.06 -2.25 -0.94
C MET A 82 -7.02 -3.14 -1.61
N THR A 83 -7.48 -4.29 -2.12
CA THR A 83 -6.69 -5.22 -2.91
C THR A 83 -7.30 -5.34 -4.30
N CYS A 84 -6.60 -4.90 -5.35
CA CYS A 84 -6.97 -5.25 -6.72
C CYS A 84 -6.23 -6.53 -7.12
N GLY A 85 -7.01 -7.54 -7.52
CA GLY A 85 -6.54 -8.73 -8.24
C GLY A 85 -6.71 -8.57 -9.74
#